data_AF-A0A950BBD3-F1
#
_entry.id   AF-A0A950BBD3-F1
#
_cell.length_a   1.000
_cell.length_b   1.000
_cell.length_c   1.000
_cell.angle_alpha   90.00
_cell.angle_beta   90.00
_cell.angle_gamma   90.00
#
_symmetry.space_group_name_H-M   'P 1'
#
loop_
_entity.id
_entity.type
_entity.pdbx_description
1 polymer ?
#
loop_
_entity_poly.entity_id
_entity_poly.type
_entity_poly.pdbx_seq_one_letter_code
_entity_poly.pdbx_strand_id
1 'polypeptide(L)'
;MRIHWLLGSLALLGMFWVIRKNWREVKEARRRGDVSSYSTGSEALNWALALAHPMAFHSIQGGFADSQLSGADEALTAQLRPMVLHHLGMRTDLDDASIAGQLPDLLRQRWFMQDLQKPQPGDEPRAAMAFACARTAFYVRCAFMLGWLQEELQQQVLLLNASRAQQCFGSWQEFGTAYAQGRLQWLAQGRADMLGKAVSAEEVAQWVSQPEHPWQAMAWEQPLLPAPDAAR
;
A
#
# COMPACT_ATOMS: atom_id res chain seq x y z
N MET A 1 33.75 43.66 -14.34
CA MET A 1 33.21 43.08 -13.08
C MET A 1 31.69 42.85 -13.05
N ARG A 2 30.85 43.55 -13.83
CA ARG A 2 29.36 43.39 -13.78
C ARG A 2 28.78 42.20 -14.57
N ILE A 3 29.47 41.73 -15.61
CA ILE A 3 28.96 40.66 -16.50
C ILE A 3 28.99 39.27 -15.82
N HIS A 4 29.99 38.98 -14.98
CA HIS A 4 30.09 37.70 -14.27
C HIS A 4 29.00 37.51 -13.20
N TRP A 5 28.52 38.60 -12.59
CA TRP A 5 27.41 38.58 -11.64
C TRP A 5 26.06 38.27 -12.32
N LEU A 6 25.80 38.84 -13.49
CA LEU A 6 24.60 38.57 -14.27
C LEU A 6 24.53 37.12 -14.78
N LEU A 7 25.66 36.56 -15.23
CA LEU A 7 25.76 35.15 -15.63
C LEU A 7 25.55 34.20 -14.44
N GLY A 8 26.12 34.52 -13.28
CA GLY A 8 25.91 33.74 -12.05
C GLY A 8 24.45 33.76 -11.56
N SER A 9 23.77 34.91 -11.63
CA SER A 9 22.35 35.03 -11.27
C SER A 9 21.44 34.27 -12.23
N LEU A 10 21.72 34.28 -13.54
CA LEU A 10 20.97 33.50 -14.54
C LEU A 10 21.15 31.98 -14.33
N ALA A 11 22.36 31.53 -14.00
CA ALA A 11 22.61 30.13 -13.69
C ALA A 11 21.87 29.66 -12.43
N LEU A 12 21.85 30.49 -11.36
CA LEU A 12 21.11 30.19 -10.13
C LEU A 12 19.58 30.19 -10.36
N LEU A 13 19.06 31.10 -11.17
CA LEU A 13 17.65 31.11 -11.58
C LEU A 13 17.28 29.88 -12.40
N GLY A 14 18.14 29.47 -13.33
CA GLY A 14 17.98 28.23 -14.10
C GLY A 14 17.97 27.00 -13.21
N MET A 15 18.92 26.90 -12.28
CA MET A 15 19.02 25.79 -11.33
C MET A 15 17.79 25.74 -10.39
N PHE A 16 17.35 26.89 -9.89
CA PHE A 16 16.13 27.00 -9.09
C PHE A 16 14.88 26.55 -9.86
N TRP A 17 14.77 26.89 -11.15
CA TRP A 17 13.64 26.50 -11.98
C TRP A 17 13.63 25.00 -12.29
N VAL A 18 14.80 24.42 -12.56
CA VAL A 18 14.97 22.96 -12.74
C VAL A 18 14.62 22.21 -11.46
N ILE A 19 15.13 22.65 -10.30
CA ILE A 19 14.80 22.06 -9.00
C ILE A 19 13.29 22.15 -8.75
N ARG A 20 12.69 23.32 -8.93
CA ARG A 20 11.25 23.51 -8.72
C ARG A 20 10.40 22.67 -9.68
N LYS A 21 10.81 22.50 -10.93
CA LYS A 21 10.13 21.65 -11.91
C LYS A 21 10.22 20.18 -11.49
N ASN A 22 11.41 19.68 -11.16
CA ASN A 22 11.59 18.31 -10.66
C ASN A 22 10.75 18.06 -9.40
N TRP A 23 10.68 19.02 -8.47
CA TRP A 23 9.85 18.90 -7.27
C TRP A 23 8.35 18.83 -7.58
N ARG A 24 7.88 19.55 -8.61
CA ARG A 24 6.48 19.45 -9.07
C ARG A 24 6.20 18.09 -9.70
N GLU A 25 7.08 17.62 -10.57
CA GLU A 25 6.95 16.31 -11.23
C GLU A 25 6.97 15.17 -10.20
N VAL A 26 7.86 15.22 -9.21
CA VAL A 26 7.89 14.26 -8.09
C VAL A 26 6.60 14.34 -7.26
N LYS A 27 6.09 15.54 -6.98
CA LYS A 27 4.84 15.71 -6.22
C LYS A 27 3.63 15.19 -6.99
N GLU A 28 3.60 15.39 -8.31
CA GLU A 28 2.56 14.86 -9.19
C GLU A 28 2.64 13.34 -9.31
N ALA A 29 3.83 12.78 -9.48
CA ALA A 29 4.07 11.34 -9.50
C ALA A 29 3.66 10.68 -8.18
N ARG A 30 4.00 11.30 -7.04
CA ARG A 30 3.53 10.86 -5.71
C ARG A 30 2.01 10.96 -5.55
N ARG A 31 1.38 11.98 -6.15
CA ARG A 31 -0.09 12.13 -6.12
C ARG A 31 -0.80 11.08 -6.98
N ARG A 32 -0.14 10.62 -8.05
CA ARG A 32 -0.59 9.51 -8.89
C ARG A 32 -0.14 8.13 -8.36
N GLY A 33 0.58 8.06 -7.24
CA GLY A 33 1.08 6.77 -6.73
C GLY A 33 1.96 6.02 -7.75
N ASP A 34 2.67 6.74 -8.62
CA ASP A 34 3.62 6.19 -9.59
C ASP A 34 4.67 5.35 -8.85
N VAL A 35 5.34 4.43 -9.55
CA VAL A 35 6.38 3.55 -8.99
C VAL A 35 7.47 4.32 -8.23
N SER A 36 7.74 5.58 -8.60
CA SER A 36 8.68 6.46 -7.87
C SER A 36 8.29 6.77 -6.43
N SER A 37 7.05 6.47 -6.02
CA SER A 37 6.56 6.60 -4.65
C SER A 37 6.80 5.34 -3.79
N TYR A 38 7.37 4.29 -4.36
CA TYR A 38 7.76 3.05 -3.69
C TYR A 38 9.27 3.06 -3.41
N SER A 39 9.64 3.50 -2.22
CA SER A 39 11.04 3.75 -1.85
C SER A 39 11.36 3.21 -0.47
N THR A 40 10.84 2.03 -0.12
CA THR A 40 11.12 1.38 1.18
C THR A 40 12.58 0.96 1.37
N GLY A 41 13.38 0.94 0.30
CA GLY A 41 14.74 0.38 0.31
C GLY A 41 14.79 -1.14 0.09
N SER A 42 13.63 -1.80 -0.04
CA SER A 42 13.51 -3.22 -0.36
C SER A 42 12.51 -3.42 -1.51
N GLU A 43 12.95 -4.06 -2.59
CA GLU A 43 12.07 -4.37 -3.72
C GLU A 43 10.92 -5.28 -3.31
N ALA A 44 11.17 -6.25 -2.41
CA ALA A 44 10.15 -7.15 -1.89
C ALA A 44 9.08 -6.41 -1.07
N LEU A 45 9.46 -5.42 -0.26
CA LEU A 45 8.51 -4.61 0.49
C LEU A 45 7.75 -3.64 -0.42
N ASN A 46 8.41 -3.05 -1.40
CA ASN A 46 7.75 -2.24 -2.43
C ASN A 46 6.66 -3.06 -3.15
N TRP A 47 6.99 -4.29 -3.55
CA TRP A 47 6.05 -5.22 -4.16
C TRP A 47 4.89 -5.55 -3.23
N ALA A 48 5.18 -5.87 -1.96
CA ALA A 48 4.14 -6.21 -0.98
C ALA A 48 3.17 -5.04 -0.74
N LEU A 49 3.68 -3.80 -0.72
CA LEU A 49 2.86 -2.60 -0.58
C LEU A 49 2.07 -2.29 -1.86
N ALA A 50 2.54 -2.70 -3.03
CA ALA A 50 1.82 -2.50 -4.28
C ALA A 50 0.49 -3.27 -4.32
N LEU A 51 0.32 -4.33 -3.54
CA LEU A 51 -0.99 -5.01 -3.37
C LEU A 51 -2.08 -4.06 -2.88
N ALA A 52 -1.73 -3.06 -2.07
CA ALA A 52 -2.66 -2.09 -1.52
C ALA A 52 -2.93 -0.90 -2.45
N HIS A 53 -2.29 -0.83 -3.63
CA HIS A 53 -2.43 0.29 -4.56
C HIS A 53 -3.90 0.70 -4.83
N PRO A 54 -4.85 -0.23 -5.09
CA PRO A 54 -6.25 0.11 -5.33
C PRO A 54 -6.90 0.97 -4.23
N MET A 55 -6.46 0.79 -2.98
CA MET A 55 -6.92 1.53 -1.82
C MET A 55 -6.04 2.76 -1.56
N ALA A 56 -4.72 2.58 -1.60
CA ALA A 56 -3.74 3.60 -1.25
C ALA A 56 -3.77 4.81 -2.20
N PHE A 57 -3.86 4.57 -3.52
CA PHE A 57 -3.87 5.61 -4.55
C PHE A 57 -4.96 6.66 -4.31
N HIS A 58 -6.12 6.22 -3.81
CA HIS A 58 -7.28 7.09 -3.63
C HIS A 58 -7.36 7.73 -2.25
N SER A 59 -6.74 7.11 -1.25
CA SER A 59 -6.96 7.46 0.15
C SER A 59 -5.79 8.16 0.83
N ILE A 60 -4.56 7.99 0.33
CA ILE A 60 -3.35 8.50 0.98
C ILE A 60 -2.53 9.32 -0.03
N GLN A 61 -2.61 10.65 0.08
CA GLN A 61 -1.75 11.54 -0.68
C GLN A 61 -0.37 11.62 -0.02
N GLY A 62 0.71 11.42 -0.79
CA GLY A 62 2.07 11.72 -0.33
C GLY A 62 3.08 10.57 -0.40
N GLY A 63 2.65 9.34 -0.71
CA GLY A 63 3.55 8.20 -0.93
C GLY A 63 3.37 7.08 0.10
N PHE A 64 2.30 6.29 -0.04
CA PHE A 64 1.98 5.15 0.83
C PHE A 64 3.16 4.17 1.07
N ALA A 65 4.05 4.04 0.09
CA ALA A 65 5.24 3.18 0.14
C ALA A 65 6.57 3.96 0.24
N ASP A 66 6.54 5.22 0.67
CA ASP A 66 7.76 6.02 0.91
C ASP A 66 8.34 5.69 2.30
N SER A 67 9.62 5.32 2.36
CA SER A 67 10.34 5.10 3.62
C SER A 67 10.44 6.37 4.47
N GLN A 68 10.41 7.55 3.86
CA GLN A 68 10.46 8.82 4.57
C GLN A 68 9.14 9.17 5.26
N LEU A 69 8.05 8.47 4.92
CA LEU A 69 6.80 8.50 5.68
C LEU A 69 6.88 7.46 6.80
N SER A 70 7.66 7.78 7.83
CA SER A 70 7.72 7.00 9.08
C SER A 70 6.62 7.40 10.08
N GLY A 71 5.71 8.29 9.69
CA GLY A 71 4.62 8.76 10.55
C GLY A 71 3.52 9.48 9.77
N ALA A 72 2.27 9.28 10.19
CA ALA A 72 1.14 10.09 9.74
C ALA A 72 1.15 11.46 10.43
N ASP A 73 0.86 12.53 9.69
CA ASP A 73 0.58 13.82 10.31
C ASP A 73 -0.75 13.78 11.09
N GLU A 74 -1.08 14.85 11.80
CA GLU A 74 -2.29 14.89 12.65
C GLU A 74 -3.58 14.66 11.84
N ALA A 75 -3.66 15.21 10.61
CA ALA A 75 -4.82 15.08 9.75
C ALA A 75 -4.98 13.64 9.23
N LEU A 76 -3.88 13.04 8.77
CA LEU A 76 -3.86 11.65 8.31
C LEU A 76 -4.11 10.68 9.49
N THR A 77 -3.60 11.00 10.68
CA THR A 77 -3.84 10.23 11.91
C THR A 77 -5.33 10.21 12.26
N ALA A 78 -5.97 11.39 12.27
CA ALA A 78 -7.40 11.51 12.54
C ALA A 78 -8.26 10.74 11.53
N GLN A 79 -7.83 10.70 10.27
CA GLN A 79 -8.50 9.92 9.22
C GLN A 79 -8.30 8.41 9.40
N LEU A 80 -7.06 7.95 9.56
CA LEU A 80 -6.73 6.52 9.53
C LEU A 80 -7.15 5.80 10.82
N ARG A 81 -6.96 6.41 11.99
CA ARG A 81 -7.19 5.76 13.29
C ARG A 81 -8.52 5.01 13.39
N PRO A 82 -9.70 5.66 13.24
CA PRO A 82 -10.98 4.99 13.44
C PRO A 82 -11.18 3.82 12.47
N MET A 83 -10.62 3.94 11.27
CA MET A 83 -10.79 2.98 10.20
C MET A 83 -9.91 1.75 10.39
N VAL A 84 -8.66 1.95 10.82
CA VAL A 84 -7.74 0.86 11.14
C VAL A 84 -8.25 0.10 12.37
N LEU A 85 -8.71 0.79 13.42
CA LEU A 85 -9.29 0.13 14.61
C LEU A 85 -10.53 -0.68 14.26
N HIS A 86 -11.46 -0.08 13.51
CA HIS A 86 -12.66 -0.79 13.07
C HIS A 86 -12.32 -2.04 12.25
N HIS A 87 -11.42 -1.91 11.27
CA HIS A 87 -11.05 -3.05 10.44
C HIS A 87 -10.39 -4.16 11.26
N LEU A 88 -9.51 -3.82 12.20
CA LEU A 88 -8.81 -4.81 13.04
C LEU A 88 -9.70 -5.34 14.18
N GLY A 89 -10.94 -4.87 14.30
CA GLY A 89 -11.87 -5.29 15.36
C GLY A 89 -11.47 -4.82 16.75
N MET A 90 -10.66 -3.75 16.83
CA MET A 90 -10.24 -3.13 18.08
C MET A 90 -11.26 -2.05 18.49
N ARG A 91 -11.36 -1.79 19.80
CA ARG A 91 -12.24 -0.73 20.29
C ARG A 91 -11.69 0.64 19.88
N THR A 92 -12.58 1.55 19.48
CA THR A 92 -12.21 2.89 19.00
C THR A 92 -11.78 3.86 20.09
N ASP A 93 -12.03 3.52 21.36
CA ASP A 93 -11.71 4.33 22.54
C ASP A 93 -10.39 3.96 23.21
N LEU A 94 -9.64 2.99 22.67
CA LEU A 94 -8.29 2.67 23.17
C LEU A 94 -7.31 3.81 22.89
N ASP A 95 -6.44 4.08 23.85
CA ASP A 95 -5.25 4.91 23.65
C ASP A 95 -4.16 4.18 22.84
N ASP A 96 -3.20 4.95 22.31
CA ASP A 96 -2.14 4.42 21.44
C ASP A 96 -1.21 3.43 22.12
N ALA A 97 -0.93 3.61 23.41
CA ALA A 97 -0.09 2.68 24.17
C ALA A 97 -0.77 1.31 24.29
N SER A 98 -2.08 1.31 24.56
CA SER A 98 -2.89 0.10 24.64
C SER A 98 -3.02 -0.59 23.29
N ILE A 99 -3.17 0.18 22.21
CA ILE A 99 -3.20 -0.37 20.85
C ILE A 99 -1.86 -1.00 20.50
N ALA A 100 -0.74 -0.29 20.70
CA ALA A 100 0.60 -0.78 20.44
C ALA A 100 0.95 -2.02 21.29
N GLY A 101 0.39 -2.14 22.49
CA GLY A 101 0.55 -3.32 23.35
C GLY A 101 -0.25 -4.56 22.92
N GLN A 102 -1.40 -4.39 22.26
CA GLN A 102 -2.31 -5.50 21.92
C GLN A 102 -2.24 -5.93 20.45
N LEU A 103 -2.04 -4.96 19.55
CA LEU A 103 -2.09 -5.17 18.12
C LEU A 103 -1.06 -6.19 17.59
N PRO A 104 0.20 -6.21 18.07
CA PRO A 104 1.18 -7.17 17.60
C PRO A 104 0.73 -8.63 17.73
N ASP A 105 0.14 -8.99 18.87
CA ASP A 105 -0.32 -10.35 19.12
C ASP A 105 -1.57 -10.70 18.31
N LEU A 106 -2.48 -9.73 18.16
CA LEU A 106 -3.64 -9.87 17.30
C LEU A 106 -3.22 -10.17 15.85
N LEU A 107 -2.26 -9.42 15.31
CA LEU A 107 -1.77 -9.63 13.95
C LEU A 107 -1.14 -11.01 13.81
N ARG A 108 -0.18 -11.37 14.68
CA ARG A 108 0.49 -12.68 14.62
C ARG A 108 -0.49 -13.86 14.57
N GLN A 109 -1.61 -13.76 15.27
CA GLN A 109 -2.59 -14.83 15.36
C GLN A 109 -3.61 -14.84 14.22
N ARG A 110 -3.97 -13.69 13.65
CA ARG A 110 -5.22 -13.57 12.86
C ARG A 110 -5.09 -12.83 11.54
N TRP A 111 -3.96 -12.23 11.21
CA TRP A 111 -3.81 -11.44 9.97
C TRP A 111 -4.27 -12.21 8.72
N PHE A 112 -3.98 -13.50 8.64
CA PHE A 112 -4.28 -14.34 7.49
C PHE A 112 -5.76 -14.71 7.34
N MET A 113 -6.56 -14.60 8.41
CA MET A 113 -8.01 -14.86 8.36
C MET A 113 -8.83 -13.59 8.23
N GLN A 114 -8.19 -12.42 8.30
CA GLN A 114 -8.89 -11.15 8.25
C GLN A 114 -9.67 -11.02 6.93
N ASP A 115 -10.90 -10.54 7.02
CA ASP A 115 -11.86 -10.39 5.91
C ASP A 115 -12.38 -11.70 5.27
N LEU A 116 -11.87 -12.87 5.66
CA LEU A 116 -12.26 -14.17 5.08
C LEU A 116 -13.27 -14.98 5.92
N GLN A 117 -13.81 -14.42 6.99
CA GLN A 117 -14.46 -15.18 8.06
C GLN A 117 -15.89 -15.68 7.74
N LYS A 118 -16.53 -15.22 6.66
CA LYS A 118 -17.91 -15.60 6.29
C LYS A 118 -18.14 -15.48 4.77
N PRO A 119 -17.68 -16.44 3.95
CA PRO A 119 -18.08 -16.50 2.55
C PRO A 119 -19.57 -16.84 2.42
N GLN A 120 -20.25 -16.24 1.46
CA GLN A 120 -21.62 -16.59 1.08
C GLN A 120 -21.63 -17.72 0.04
N PRO A 121 -22.72 -18.51 -0.04
CA PRO A 121 -22.92 -19.43 -1.15
C PRO A 121 -22.85 -18.68 -2.50
N GLY A 122 -21.89 -19.06 -3.35
CA GLY A 122 -21.66 -18.42 -4.65
C GLY A 122 -20.55 -17.37 -4.67
N ASP A 123 -19.97 -17.00 -3.54
CA ASP A 123 -18.75 -16.19 -3.53
C ASP A 123 -17.60 -16.95 -4.19
N GLU A 124 -16.79 -16.26 -5.00
CA GLU A 124 -15.56 -16.80 -5.55
C GLU A 124 -14.42 -16.63 -4.52
N PRO A 125 -13.79 -17.73 -4.06
CA PRO A 125 -12.79 -17.67 -3.00
C PRO A 125 -11.52 -16.89 -3.36
N ARG A 126 -11.05 -16.95 -4.62
CA ARG A 126 -9.85 -16.20 -5.03
C ARG A 126 -10.11 -14.69 -5.04
N ALA A 127 -11.31 -14.25 -5.38
CA ALA A 127 -11.74 -12.87 -5.35
C ALA A 127 -11.76 -12.34 -3.91
N ALA A 128 -12.33 -13.12 -2.98
CA ALA A 128 -12.26 -12.81 -1.55
C ALA A 128 -10.80 -12.73 -1.06
N MET A 129 -9.93 -13.65 -1.51
CA MET A 129 -8.51 -13.65 -1.17
C MET A 129 -7.78 -12.40 -1.70
N ALA A 130 -7.99 -12.01 -2.96
CA ALA A 130 -7.37 -10.82 -3.55
C ALA A 130 -7.74 -9.56 -2.75
N PHE A 131 -9.03 -9.43 -2.41
CA PHE A 131 -9.53 -8.32 -1.63
C PHE A 131 -8.94 -8.29 -0.21
N ALA A 132 -8.89 -9.45 0.46
CA ALA A 132 -8.26 -9.57 1.78
C ALA A 132 -6.76 -9.27 1.75
N CYS A 133 -6.02 -9.70 0.71
CA CYS A 133 -4.60 -9.41 0.54
C CYS A 133 -4.34 -7.90 0.38
N ALA A 134 -5.12 -7.20 -0.46
CA ALA A 134 -5.00 -5.76 -0.64
C ALA A 134 -5.27 -5.00 0.66
N ARG A 135 -6.35 -5.36 1.37
CA ARG A 135 -6.72 -4.74 2.65
C ARG A 135 -5.68 -5.00 3.73
N THR A 136 -5.18 -6.23 3.84
CA THR A 136 -4.11 -6.57 4.81
C THR A 136 -2.89 -5.68 4.58
N ALA A 137 -2.42 -5.55 3.34
CA ALA A 137 -1.28 -4.69 3.01
C ALA A 137 -1.55 -3.22 3.38
N PHE A 138 -2.76 -2.72 3.08
CA PHE A 138 -3.18 -1.36 3.40
C PHE A 138 -3.16 -1.10 4.92
N TYR A 139 -3.87 -1.91 5.69
CA TYR A 139 -4.09 -1.64 7.11
C TYR A 139 -2.84 -1.91 7.96
N VAL A 140 -2.01 -2.89 7.59
CA VAL A 140 -0.72 -3.12 8.26
C VAL A 140 0.20 -1.92 8.09
N ARG A 141 0.29 -1.37 6.86
CA ARG A 141 1.06 -0.15 6.61
C ARG A 141 0.52 1.05 7.39
N CYS A 142 -0.80 1.23 7.43
CA CYS A 142 -1.42 2.30 8.22
C CYS A 142 -1.14 2.16 9.72
N ALA A 143 -1.23 0.95 10.28
CA ALA A 143 -0.92 0.72 11.69
C ALA A 143 0.54 1.06 12.03
N PHE A 144 1.48 0.76 11.13
CA PHE A 144 2.88 1.19 11.28
C PHE A 144 3.04 2.72 11.21
N MET A 145 2.40 3.39 10.23
CA MET A 145 2.45 4.86 10.14
C MET A 145 1.83 5.56 11.35
N LEU A 146 0.90 4.91 12.05
CA LEU A 146 0.30 5.38 13.30
C LEU A 146 1.17 5.07 14.53
N GLY A 147 2.33 4.43 14.35
CA GLY A 147 3.25 4.08 15.44
C GLY A 147 2.80 2.88 16.28
N TRP A 148 1.84 2.08 15.81
CA TRP A 148 1.30 0.94 16.57
C TRP A 148 2.05 -0.37 16.32
N LEU A 149 2.91 -0.41 15.30
CA LEU A 149 3.70 -1.58 14.94
C LEU A 149 5.18 -1.22 14.87
N GLN A 150 6.00 -2.17 15.30
CA GLN A 150 7.43 -2.17 15.00
C GLN A 150 7.65 -2.54 13.52
N GLU A 151 8.77 -2.06 12.97
CA GLU A 151 9.09 -2.25 11.56
C GLU A 151 9.21 -3.73 11.19
N GLU A 152 9.86 -4.53 12.03
CA GLU A 152 10.10 -5.95 11.80
C GLU A 152 8.80 -6.74 11.64
N LEU A 153 7.82 -6.45 12.50
CA LEU A 153 6.51 -7.12 12.43
C LEU A 153 5.71 -6.67 11.22
N GLN A 154 5.74 -5.38 10.88
CA GLN A 154 5.11 -4.87 9.65
C GLN A 154 5.69 -5.61 8.43
N GLN A 155 7.02 -5.64 8.30
CA GLN A 155 7.71 -6.27 7.17
C GLN A 155 7.35 -7.75 7.08
N GLN A 156 7.39 -8.49 8.20
CA GLN A 156 7.04 -9.91 8.24
C GLN A 156 5.62 -10.16 7.72
N VAL A 157 4.62 -9.42 8.22
CA VAL A 157 3.21 -9.61 7.79
C VAL A 157 3.04 -9.24 6.32
N LEU A 158 3.65 -8.14 5.87
CA LEU A 158 3.57 -7.71 4.46
C LEU A 158 4.16 -8.76 3.51
N LEU A 159 5.34 -9.31 3.83
CA LEU A 159 6.00 -10.31 2.98
C LEU A 159 5.25 -11.65 2.97
N LEU A 160 4.72 -12.10 4.11
CA LEU A 160 3.89 -13.31 4.16
C LEU A 160 2.58 -13.13 3.38
N ASN A 161 1.93 -11.97 3.50
CA ASN A 161 0.75 -11.64 2.71
C ASN A 161 1.05 -11.56 1.21
N ALA A 162 2.21 -11.04 0.85
CA ALA A 162 2.68 -10.98 -0.53
C ALA A 162 2.94 -12.38 -1.11
N SER A 163 3.59 -13.26 -0.34
CA SER A 163 3.77 -14.67 -0.73
C SER A 163 2.44 -15.37 -0.93
N ARG A 164 1.46 -15.12 -0.06
CA ARG A 164 0.09 -15.64 -0.22
C ARG A 164 -0.55 -15.16 -1.52
N ALA A 165 -0.39 -13.89 -1.88
CA ALA A 165 -0.89 -13.37 -3.16
C ALA A 165 -0.21 -14.06 -4.35
N GLN A 166 1.12 -14.16 -4.38
CA GLN A 166 1.85 -14.84 -5.48
C GLN A 166 1.47 -16.32 -5.63
N GLN A 167 1.11 -17.01 -4.55
CA GLN A 167 0.66 -18.40 -4.60
C GLN A 167 -0.78 -18.54 -5.13
N CYS A 168 -1.61 -17.50 -4.95
CA CYS A 168 -3.02 -17.54 -5.33
C CYS A 168 -3.30 -16.96 -6.72
N PHE A 169 -2.40 -16.16 -7.31
CA PHE A 169 -2.57 -15.52 -8.62
C PHE A 169 -1.27 -15.57 -9.43
N GLY A 170 -1.38 -15.50 -10.76
CA GLY A 170 -0.24 -15.58 -11.68
C GLY A 170 0.19 -14.23 -12.28
N SER A 171 -0.54 -13.15 -12.03
CA SER A 171 -0.17 -11.81 -12.53
C SER A 171 -0.89 -10.69 -11.78
N TRP A 172 -0.40 -9.46 -11.94
CA TRP A 172 -1.09 -8.27 -11.46
C TRP A 172 -2.48 -8.07 -12.09
N GLN A 173 -2.63 -8.42 -13.38
CA GLN A 173 -3.94 -8.35 -14.05
C GLN A 173 -4.93 -9.31 -13.40
N GLU A 174 -4.53 -10.56 -13.16
CA GLU A 174 -5.38 -11.56 -12.52
C GLU A 174 -5.73 -11.15 -11.08
N PHE A 175 -4.74 -10.69 -10.30
CA PHE A 175 -4.95 -10.16 -8.96
C PHE A 175 -5.92 -8.98 -8.94
N GLY A 176 -5.73 -7.99 -9.83
CA GLY A 176 -6.56 -6.80 -9.91
C GLY A 176 -8.01 -7.10 -10.31
N THR A 177 -8.22 -7.98 -11.29
CA THR A 177 -9.57 -8.45 -11.67
C THR A 177 -10.25 -9.18 -10.52
N ALA A 178 -9.53 -10.07 -9.83
CA ALA A 178 -10.05 -10.77 -8.65
C ALA A 178 -10.36 -9.80 -7.50
N TYR A 179 -9.52 -8.78 -7.26
CA TYR A 179 -9.76 -7.73 -6.27
C TYR A 179 -11.06 -6.98 -6.54
N ALA A 180 -11.30 -6.57 -7.80
CA ALA A 180 -12.51 -5.86 -8.19
C ALA A 180 -13.77 -6.70 -7.91
N GLN A 181 -13.74 -7.99 -8.25
CA GLN A 181 -14.82 -8.93 -7.93
C GLN A 181 -14.97 -9.13 -6.41
N GLY A 182 -13.87 -9.29 -5.68
CA GLY A 182 -13.88 -9.51 -4.24
C GLY A 182 -14.48 -8.34 -3.47
N ARG A 183 -14.24 -7.10 -3.95
CA ARG A 183 -14.89 -5.91 -3.43
C ARG A 183 -16.40 -5.94 -3.65
N LEU A 184 -16.87 -6.37 -4.82
CA LEU A 184 -18.31 -6.53 -5.08
C LEU A 184 -18.94 -7.55 -4.13
N GLN A 185 -18.27 -8.69 -3.91
CA GLN A 185 -18.70 -9.70 -2.92
C GLN A 185 -18.77 -9.10 -1.51
N TRP A 186 -17.77 -8.33 -1.10
CA TRP A 186 -17.74 -7.65 0.20
C TRP A 186 -18.92 -6.70 0.39
N LEU A 187 -19.21 -5.86 -0.61
CA LEU A 187 -20.31 -4.89 -0.57
C LEU A 187 -21.68 -5.57 -0.63
N ALA A 188 -21.83 -6.64 -1.41
CA ALA A 188 -23.08 -7.41 -1.49
C ALA A 188 -23.48 -7.99 -0.13
N GLN A 189 -22.52 -8.18 0.78
CA GLN A 189 -22.76 -8.61 2.16
C GLN A 189 -23.10 -7.46 3.12
N GLY A 190 -23.28 -6.24 2.62
CA GLY A 190 -23.59 -5.06 3.42
C GLY A 190 -22.43 -4.57 4.29
N ARG A 191 -21.20 -5.02 4.01
CA ARG A 191 -20.02 -4.62 4.78
C ARG A 191 -19.49 -3.28 4.28
N ALA A 192 -19.11 -2.41 5.20
CA ALA A 192 -18.56 -1.10 4.85
C ALA A 192 -17.19 -1.23 4.17
N ASP A 193 -16.98 -0.40 3.15
CA ASP A 193 -15.69 -0.19 2.49
C ASP A 193 -15.37 1.31 2.49
N MET A 194 -14.84 1.78 3.63
CA MET A 194 -14.61 3.20 3.90
C MET A 194 -13.49 3.82 3.04
N LEU A 195 -12.70 2.99 2.34
CA LEU A 195 -11.51 3.41 1.60
C LEU A 195 -11.54 3.04 0.13
N GLY A 196 -12.12 1.89 -0.20
CA GLY A 196 -12.13 1.43 -1.57
C GLY A 196 -13.06 2.30 -2.40
N LYS A 197 -12.47 3.09 -3.29
CA LYS A 197 -13.18 3.46 -4.51
C LYS A 197 -13.36 2.18 -5.34
N ALA A 198 -14.47 2.14 -6.09
CA ALA A 198 -14.64 1.10 -7.07
C ALA A 198 -13.45 1.17 -8.05
N VAL A 199 -12.85 0.02 -8.32
CA VAL A 199 -11.84 -0.16 -9.35
C VAL A 199 -12.45 -1.10 -10.36
N SER A 200 -12.61 -0.64 -11.60
CA SER A 200 -13.15 -1.46 -12.68
C SER A 200 -12.07 -2.36 -13.31
N ALA A 201 -12.51 -3.34 -14.11
CA ALA A 201 -11.59 -4.16 -14.88
C ALA A 201 -10.79 -3.34 -15.91
N GLU A 202 -11.40 -2.29 -16.45
CA GLU A 202 -10.76 -1.34 -17.36
C GLU A 202 -9.67 -0.53 -16.66
N GLU A 203 -9.93 -0.06 -15.43
CA GLU A 203 -8.91 0.63 -14.63
C GLU A 203 -7.71 -0.29 -14.34
N VAL A 204 -7.97 -1.56 -13.98
CA VAL A 204 -6.89 -2.55 -13.80
C VAL A 204 -6.08 -2.73 -15.09
N ALA A 205 -6.76 -2.90 -16.23
CA ALA A 205 -6.09 -3.06 -17.53
C ALA A 205 -5.25 -1.84 -17.89
N GLN A 206 -5.74 -0.64 -17.56
CA GLN A 206 -4.99 0.60 -17.73
C GLN A 206 -3.74 0.62 -16.84
N TRP A 207 -3.87 0.26 -15.57
CA TRP A 207 -2.75 0.22 -14.63
C TRP A 207 -1.64 -0.75 -15.02
N VAL A 208 -1.98 -1.95 -15.48
CA VAL A 208 -0.97 -2.92 -15.92
C VAL A 208 -0.38 -2.61 -17.30
N SER A 209 -0.83 -1.57 -18.00
CA SER A 209 -0.25 -1.14 -19.27
C SER A 209 0.57 0.14 -19.18
N GLN A 210 0.47 0.87 -18.06
CA GLN A 210 1.18 2.14 -17.85
C GLN A 210 2.58 1.92 -17.28
N PRO A 211 3.66 2.29 -17.98
CA PRO A 211 5.04 2.04 -17.52
C PRO A 211 5.37 2.63 -16.15
N GLU A 212 4.81 3.80 -15.82
CA GLU A 212 4.97 4.47 -14.53
C GLU A 212 4.18 3.84 -13.38
N HIS A 213 3.23 2.94 -13.66
CA HIS A 213 2.39 2.32 -12.64
C HIS A 213 3.11 1.14 -11.97
N PRO A 214 3.05 0.97 -10.63
CA PRO A 214 3.76 -0.08 -9.92
C PRO A 214 3.45 -1.50 -10.41
N TRP A 215 2.19 -1.78 -10.77
CA TRP A 215 1.77 -3.09 -11.29
C TRP A 215 2.30 -3.44 -12.68
N GLN A 216 2.81 -2.46 -13.43
CA GLN A 216 3.51 -2.71 -14.69
C GLN A 216 5.03 -2.69 -14.49
N ALA A 217 5.53 -1.80 -13.62
CA ALA A 217 6.96 -1.67 -13.36
C ALA A 217 7.54 -2.84 -12.55
N MET A 218 6.75 -3.48 -11.68
CA MET A 218 7.19 -4.58 -10.84
C MET A 218 6.77 -5.93 -11.42
N ALA A 219 7.72 -6.83 -11.66
CA ALA A 219 7.41 -8.18 -12.10
C ALA A 219 6.56 -8.91 -11.05
N TRP A 220 5.57 -9.69 -11.50
CA TRP A 220 4.74 -10.48 -10.58
C TRP A 220 5.57 -11.47 -9.77
N GLU A 221 6.53 -12.15 -10.40
CA GLU A 221 7.38 -13.20 -9.82
C GLU A 221 8.59 -12.64 -9.03
N GLN A 222 8.48 -11.43 -8.48
CA GLN A 222 9.53 -10.83 -7.64
C GLN A 222 9.86 -11.77 -6.48
N PRO A 223 11.14 -12.10 -6.21
CA PRO A 223 11.52 -12.84 -5.01
C PRO A 223 11.16 -12.06 -3.74
N LEU A 224 10.26 -12.61 -2.90
CA LEU A 224 9.72 -11.93 -1.73
C LEU A 224 10.41 -12.30 -0.41
N LEU A 225 10.78 -13.57 -0.28
CA LEU A 225 11.51 -14.10 0.85
C LEU A 225 12.87 -14.58 0.33
N PRO A 226 13.94 -14.49 1.12
CA PRO A 226 15.18 -15.15 0.77
C PRO A 226 14.85 -16.62 0.47
N ALA A 227 15.45 -17.15 -0.61
CA ALA A 227 15.37 -18.58 -0.87
C ALA A 227 15.73 -19.29 0.45
N PRO A 228 14.95 -20.31 0.88
CA PRO A 228 15.34 -21.06 2.05
C PRO A 228 16.78 -21.50 1.79
N ASP A 229 17.71 -21.04 2.63
CA ASP A 229 19.07 -21.51 2.55
C ASP A 229 18.98 -23.02 2.44
N ALA A 230 19.69 -23.59 1.47
CA ALA A 230 19.97 -25.00 1.46
C ALA A 230 20.81 -25.25 2.72
N ALA A 231 20.14 -25.35 3.87
CA ALA A 231 20.70 -25.67 5.15
C ALA A 231 21.25 -27.08 5.02
N ARG A 232 22.52 -27.12 4.63
CA ARG A 232 23.45 -28.21 4.83
C ARG A 232 24.24 -27.90 6.09
#